data_AF-A0A378XYS2-F1
#
_entry.id   AF-A0A378XYS2-F1
#
_cell.length_a   1.000
_cell.length_b   1.000
_cell.length_c   1.000
_cell.angle_alpha   90.00
_cell.angle_beta   90.00
_cell.angle_gamma   90.00
#
_symmetry.space_group_name_H-M   'P 1'
#
loop_
_entity.id
_entity.type
_entity.pdbx_description
1 polymer ?
#
loop_
_entity_poly.entity_id
_entity_poly.type
_entity_poly.pdbx_seq_one_letter_code
_entity_poly.pdbx_strand_id
1 'polypeptide(L)'
;MKKIEVGQTLYVNIRGFLFKDENLKEFTVQKINSSSVYVTQEGDKHPIRLDKKTLTNNSGILGCYKAYVDPNDYWNNINQTKEKQGLVSSISNKLGTLNIEQLKEIELLINKKSL
;
A
#
# COMPACT_ATOMS: atom_id res chain seq x y z
N MET A 1 -13.40 7.89 -9.10
CA MET A 1 -13.41 7.21 -7.79
C MET A 1 -14.71 6.42 -7.68
N LYS A 2 -14.69 5.15 -7.25
CA LYS A 2 -15.93 4.39 -7.03
C LYS A 2 -16.80 5.15 -6.02
N LYS A 3 -18.12 5.18 -6.24
CA LYS A 3 -19.06 5.82 -5.32
C LYS A 3 -19.05 5.02 -4.01
N ILE A 4 -18.89 5.73 -2.89
CA ILE A 4 -18.90 5.13 -1.55
C ILE A 4 -20.26 5.40 -0.92
N GLU A 5 -20.79 4.40 -0.21
CA GLU A 5 -22.12 4.46 0.40
C GLU A 5 -22.06 4.13 1.90
N VAL A 6 -23.04 4.62 2.67
CA VAL A 6 -23.16 4.30 4.10
C VAL A 6 -23.53 2.82 4.23
N GLY A 7 -22.91 2.13 5.19
CA GLY A 7 -23.02 0.68 5.36
C GLY A 7 -22.02 -0.14 4.52
N GLN A 8 -21.30 0.48 3.57
CA GLN A 8 -20.28 -0.20 2.80
C GLN A 8 -19.07 -0.57 3.68
N THR A 9 -18.51 -1.76 3.46
CA THR A 9 -17.20 -2.15 4.03
C THR A 9 -16.07 -1.56 3.21
N LEU A 10 -15.13 -0.92 3.89
CA LEU A 10 -13.83 -0.51 3.35
C LEU A 10 -12.71 -1.25 4.09
N TYR A 11 -11.60 -1.46 3.40
CA TYR A 11 -10.45 -2.18 3.91
C TYR A 11 -9.36 -1.19 4.28
N VAL A 12 -9.04 -1.06 5.55
CA VAL A 12 -8.17 -0.03 6.09
C VAL A 12 -6.81 -0.63 6.46
N ASN A 13 -5.77 -0.13 5.80
CA ASN A 13 -4.39 -0.31 6.24
C ASN A 13 -4.06 0.76 7.28
N ILE A 14 -3.49 0.33 8.40
CA ILE A 14 -3.04 1.19 9.49
C ILE A 14 -1.51 1.17 9.48
N ARG A 15 -0.89 2.34 9.42
CA ARG A 15 0.57 2.50 9.52
C ARG A 15 0.88 3.39 10.69
N GLY A 16 1.94 3.10 11.41
CA GLY A 16 2.37 3.92 12.53
C GLY A 16 3.49 3.24 13.28
N PHE A 17 3.99 3.88 14.33
CA PHE A 17 5.08 3.31 15.12
C PHE A 17 4.79 1.89 15.64
N LEU A 18 3.53 1.63 16.01
CA LEU A 18 3.04 0.33 16.51
C LEU A 18 2.54 -0.62 15.41
N PHE A 19 2.41 -0.16 14.17
CA PHE A 19 1.86 -0.93 13.05
C PHE A 19 2.91 -1.04 11.95
N LYS A 20 3.88 -1.93 12.17
CA LYS A 20 5.01 -2.17 11.25
C LYS A 20 4.72 -3.26 10.22
N ASP A 21 3.90 -4.23 10.59
CA ASP A 21 3.56 -5.36 9.72
C ASP A 21 2.43 -5.01 8.75
N GLU A 22 2.36 -5.79 7.68
CA GLU A 22 1.24 -5.75 6.75
C GLU A 22 -0.07 -6.04 7.47
N ASN A 23 -1.03 -5.15 7.27
CA ASN A 23 -2.31 -5.26 7.92
C ASN A 23 -3.38 -4.63 7.04
N LEU A 24 -4.54 -5.27 7.06
CA LEU A 24 -5.72 -4.80 6.39
C LEU A 24 -6.91 -5.22 7.24
N LYS A 25 -7.66 -4.24 7.72
CA LYS A 25 -8.80 -4.46 8.62
C LYS A 25 -10.09 -3.96 7.98
N GLU A 26 -11.20 -4.62 8.27
CA GLU A 26 -12.50 -4.20 7.78
C GLU A 26 -13.08 -3.08 8.65
N PHE A 27 -13.58 -2.05 7.99
CA PHE A 27 -14.30 -0.95 8.62
C PHE A 27 -15.58 -0.67 7.85
N THR A 28 -16.66 -0.36 8.56
CA THR A 28 -17.96 -0.01 7.96
C THR A 28 -18.11 1.50 7.88
N VAL A 29 -18.54 2.01 6.73
CA VAL A 29 -18.86 3.43 6.54
C VAL A 29 -20.10 3.80 7.35
N GLN A 30 -19.92 4.72 8.30
CA GLN A 30 -20.98 5.20 9.18
C GLN A 30 -21.64 6.47 8.66
N LYS A 31 -20.85 7.35 8.05
CA LYS A 31 -21.31 8.66 7.60
C LYS A 31 -20.45 9.19 6.46
N ILE A 32 -21.08 9.89 5.52
CA ILE A 32 -20.41 10.54 4.40
C ILE A 32 -20.79 12.02 4.38
N ASN A 33 -19.79 12.89 4.31
CA ASN A 33 -19.95 14.32 4.11
C ASN A 33 -19.49 14.73 2.70
N SER A 34 -19.47 16.04 2.43
CA SER A 34 -18.95 16.61 1.19
C SER A 34 -17.48 16.23 0.94
N SER A 35 -16.62 16.32 1.95
CA SER A 35 -15.17 16.09 1.85
C SER A 35 -14.64 14.94 2.71
N SER A 36 -15.48 14.25 3.48
CA SER A 36 -14.99 13.22 4.41
C SER A 36 -15.88 11.98 4.45
N VAL A 37 -15.26 10.85 4.74
CA VAL A 37 -15.92 9.56 4.99
C VAL A 37 -15.56 9.13 6.40
N TYR A 38 -16.55 8.78 7.21
CA TYR A 38 -16.35 8.31 8.58
C TYR A 38 -16.56 6.81 8.60
N VAL A 39 -15.56 6.08 9.08
CA VAL A 39 -15.55 4.62 9.14
C VAL A 39 -15.32 4.16 10.56
N THR A 40 -15.88 3.02 10.95
CA THR A 40 -15.64 2.43 12.28
C THR A 40 -15.32 0.95 12.13
N GLN A 41 -14.44 0.45 12.99
CA GLN A 41 -14.28 -0.99 13.16
C GLN A 41 -15.42 -1.49 14.05
N GLU A 42 -15.81 -2.75 13.89
CA GLU A 42 -16.76 -3.40 14.78
C GLU A 42 -16.27 -3.33 16.24
N GLY A 43 -17.15 -2.88 17.15
CA GLY A 43 -16.84 -2.71 18.57
C GLY A 43 -16.25 -1.34 18.95
N ASP A 44 -15.79 -0.55 17.99
CA ASP A 44 -15.25 0.79 18.26
C ASP A 44 -16.35 1.84 18.42
N LYS A 45 -16.18 2.74 19.40
CA LYS A 45 -17.13 3.83 19.69
C LYS A 45 -16.84 5.11 18.90
N HIS A 46 -15.65 5.23 18.31
CA HIS A 46 -15.18 6.46 17.70
C HIS A 46 -14.84 6.23 16.23
N PRO A 47 -15.64 6.75 15.29
CA PRO A 47 -15.35 6.59 13.88
C PRO A 47 -14.13 7.42 13.48
N ILE A 48 -13.31 6.83 12.63
CA ILE A 48 -12.15 7.46 12.01
C ILE A 48 -12.63 8.28 10.81
N ARG A 49 -12.19 9.54 10.76
CA ARG A 49 -12.48 10.44 9.64
C ARG A 49 -11.40 10.31 8.56
N LEU A 50 -11.78 9.90 7.36
CA LEU A 50 -10.92 9.85 6.17
C LEU A 50 -11.25 11.02 5.23
N ASP A 51 -10.25 11.51 4.50
CA ASP A 51 -10.47 12.36 3.34
C ASP A 51 -11.22 11.56 2.26
N LYS A 52 -12.28 12.15 1.70
CA LYS A 52 -13.14 11.44 0.75
C LYS A 52 -12.45 11.14 -0.58
N LYS A 53 -11.53 12.00 -1.04
CA LYS A 53 -10.87 11.85 -2.34
C LYS A 53 -9.74 10.84 -2.28
N THR A 54 -8.96 10.85 -1.21
CA THR A 54 -7.77 10.00 -1.06
C THR A 54 -8.00 8.78 -0.20
N LEU A 55 -9.10 8.74 0.57
CA LEU A 55 -9.39 7.72 1.57
C LEU A 55 -8.27 7.58 2.60
N THR A 56 -7.62 8.69 2.93
CA THR A 56 -6.54 8.72 3.91
C THR A 56 -6.90 9.56 5.12
N ASN A 57 -6.31 9.20 6.24
CA ASN A 57 -6.19 10.07 7.41
C ASN A 57 -4.73 10.02 7.87
N ASN A 58 -4.12 11.18 7.98
CA ASN A 58 -2.78 11.31 8.54
C ASN A 58 -2.92 11.93 9.93
N SER A 59 -3.00 11.09 10.97
CA SER A 59 -2.98 11.54 12.36
C SER A 59 -1.55 11.63 12.92
N GLY A 60 -0.55 11.68 12.05
CA GLY A 60 0.86 11.80 12.42
C GLY A 60 1.49 10.47 12.86
N ILE A 61 2.48 10.56 13.75
CA ILE A 61 3.35 9.43 14.17
C ILE A 61 2.56 8.25 14.77
N LEU A 62 1.39 8.52 15.35
CA LEU A 62 0.58 7.54 16.08
C LEU A 62 -0.33 6.69 15.17
N GLY A 63 -0.60 7.12 13.92
CA GLY A 63 -1.49 6.37 13.04
C GLY A 63 -1.84 7.10 11.75
N CYS A 64 -1.36 6.58 10.63
CA CYS A 64 -1.81 6.90 9.29
C CYS A 64 -2.75 5.80 8.80
N TYR A 65 -3.94 6.17 8.39
CA TYR A 65 -4.95 5.26 7.86
C TYR A 65 -5.07 5.46 6.36
N LYS A 66 -5.16 4.36 5.61
CA LYS A 66 -5.51 4.37 4.20
C LYS A 66 -6.54 3.30 3.94
N ALA A 67 -7.72 3.70 3.46
CA ALA A 67 -8.77 2.78 3.10
C ALA A 67 -8.76 2.46 1.60
N TYR A 68 -9.20 1.25 1.30
CA TYR A 68 -9.31 0.68 -0.02
C TYR A 68 -10.73 0.16 -0.20
N VAL A 69 -11.30 0.33 -1.40
CA VAL A 69 -12.62 -0.21 -1.74
C VAL A 69 -12.52 -1.70 -2.05
N ASP A 70 -11.42 -2.10 -2.69
CA ASP A 70 -11.08 -3.49 -3.01
C ASP A 70 -9.84 -3.89 -2.20
N PRO A 71 -9.87 -5.00 -1.43
CA PRO A 71 -8.71 -5.42 -0.66
C PRO A 71 -7.53 -5.81 -1.56
N ASN A 72 -7.79 -6.22 -2.80
CA ASN A 72 -6.75 -6.58 -3.76
C ASN A 72 -5.89 -5.38 -4.15
N ASP A 73 -6.42 -4.15 -4.10
CA ASP A 73 -5.63 -2.94 -4.38
C ASP A 73 -4.45 -2.80 -3.40
N TYR A 74 -4.66 -3.19 -2.13
CA TYR A 74 -3.61 -3.22 -1.13
C TYR A 74 -2.66 -4.40 -1.35
N TRP A 75 -3.20 -5.63 -1.42
CA TRP A 75 -2.37 -6.83 -1.50
C TRP A 75 -1.56 -6.93 -2.77
N ASN A 76 -2.09 -6.51 -3.92
CA ASN A 76 -1.35 -6.47 -5.17
C ASN A 76 -0.15 -5.52 -5.07
N ASN A 77 -0.33 -4.35 -4.44
CA ASN A 77 0.76 -3.40 -4.24
C ASN A 77 1.86 -3.97 -3.32
N ILE A 78 1.46 -4.62 -2.23
CA ILE A 78 2.39 -5.29 -1.30
C ILE A 78 3.16 -6.40 -2.02
N ASN A 79 2.46 -7.26 -2.76
CA ASN A 79 3.06 -8.38 -3.48
C ASN A 79 4.05 -7.89 -4.55
N GLN A 80 3.67 -6.89 -5.35
CA GLN A 80 4.58 -6.27 -6.32
C GLN A 80 5.81 -5.65 -5.65
N THR A 81 5.64 -5.03 -4.48
CA THR A 81 6.76 -4.43 -3.73
C THR A 81 7.71 -5.52 -3.24
N LYS A 82 7.19 -6.60 -2.68
CA LYS A 82 7.98 -7.76 -2.24
C LYS A 82 8.71 -8.43 -3.39
N GLU A 83 8.01 -8.67 -4.50
CA GLU A 83 8.59 -9.27 -5.70
C GLU A 83 9.74 -8.42 -6.23
N LYS A 84 9.53 -7.10 -6.33
CA LYS A 84 10.58 -6.15 -6.73
C LYS A 84 11.78 -6.20 -5.79
N GLN A 85 11.55 -6.17 -4.48
CA GLN A 85 12.63 -6.25 -3.48
C GLN A 85 13.40 -7.57 -3.60
N GLY A 86 12.70 -8.68 -3.74
CA GLY A 86 13.30 -10.00 -3.94
C GLY A 86 14.14 -10.07 -5.22
N LEU A 87 13.62 -9.53 -6.33
CA LEU A 87 14.37 -9.43 -7.58
C LEU A 87 15.62 -8.58 -7.45
N VAL A 88 15.52 -7.40 -6.83
CA VAL A 88 16.67 -6.52 -6.59
C VAL A 88 17.73 -7.24 -5.75
N SER A 89 17.36 -7.81 -4.61
CA SER A 89 18.31 -8.55 -3.76
C SER A 89 18.96 -9.72 -4.49
N SER A 90 18.18 -10.52 -5.21
CA SER A 90 18.69 -11.66 -5.99
C SER A 90 19.65 -11.21 -7.10
N ILE A 91 19.29 -10.17 -7.86
CA ILE A 91 20.12 -9.63 -8.94
C ILE A 91 21.41 -9.04 -8.36
N SER A 92 21.34 -8.21 -7.33
CA SER A 92 22.52 -7.62 -6.68
C SER A 92 23.49 -8.69 -6.18
N ASN A 93 22.99 -9.75 -5.54
CA ASN A 93 23.81 -10.87 -5.08
C ASN A 93 24.50 -11.59 -6.25
N LYS A 94 23.78 -11.81 -7.36
CA LYS A 94 24.36 -12.46 -8.54
C LYS A 94 25.41 -11.57 -9.22
N LEU A 95 25.14 -10.27 -9.37
CA LEU A 95 26.07 -9.32 -9.98
C LEU A 95 27.42 -9.30 -9.26
N GLY A 96 27.43 -9.42 -7.92
CA GLY A 96 28.67 -9.49 -7.13
C GLY A 96 29.55 -10.71 -7.40
N THR A 97 29.05 -11.73 -8.11
CA THR A 97 29.79 -12.96 -8.44
C THR A 97 30.30 -13.02 -9.88
N LEU A 98 29.88 -12.08 -10.73
CA LEU A 98 30.20 -12.08 -12.16
C LEU A 98 31.56 -11.42 -12.43
N ASN A 99 32.21 -11.85 -13.51
CA ASN A 99 33.42 -11.21 -14.00
C ASN A 99 33.11 -9.97 -14.86
N ILE A 100 34.15 -9.20 -15.20
CA ILE A 100 34.01 -7.93 -15.93
C ILE A 100 33.35 -8.07 -17.31
N GLU A 101 33.61 -9.14 -18.04
CA GLU A 101 33.02 -9.33 -19.38
C GLU A 101 31.53 -9.67 -19.28
N GLN A 102 31.15 -10.50 -18.30
CA GLN A 102 29.74 -10.79 -18.00
C GLN A 102 28.98 -9.54 -17.54
N LEU A 103 29.61 -8.65 -16.77
CA LEU A 103 29.00 -7.39 -16.34
C LEU A 103 28.77 -6.44 -17.52
N LYS A 104 29.72 -6.34 -18.47
CA LYS A 104 29.55 -5.55 -19.71
C LYS A 104 28.39 -6.06 -20.56
N GLU A 105 28.21 -7.37 -20.66
CA GLU A 105 27.05 -7.95 -21.38
C GLU A 105 25.72 -7.54 -20.73
N ILE A 106 25.63 -7.58 -19.40
CA ILE A 106 24.43 -7.15 -18.66
C ILE A 106 24.16 -5.66 -18.87
N GLU A 107 25.18 -4.81 -18.82
CA GLU A 107 25.06 -3.38 -19.08
C GLU A 107 24.47 -3.10 -20.47
N LEU A 108 24.98 -3.79 -21.51
CA LEU A 108 24.44 -3.68 -22.87
C LEU A 108 22.96 -4.10 -22.95
N LEU A 109 22.57 -5.17 -22.25
CA LEU A 109 21.18 -5.65 -22.22
C LEU A 109 20.23 -4.65 -21.55
N ILE A 110 20.66 -4.00 -20.46
CA ILE A 110 19.87 -2.99 -19.75
C ILE A 110 19.70 -1.73 -20.61
N ASN A 111 20.78 -1.27 -21.24
CA ASN A 111 20.77 -0.07 -22.07
C ASN A 111 19.92 -0.25 -23.33
N LYS A 112 19.88 -1.45 -23.93
CA LYS A 112 18.99 -1.76 -25.07
C LYS A 112 17.51 -1.76 -24.73
N LYS A 113 17.13 -2.09 -23.49
CA LYS A 113 15.73 -2.07 -23.04
C LYS A 113 15.23 -0.68 -22.62
N SER A 114 16.14 0.28 -22.48
CA SER A 114 15.84 1.65 -22.03
C SER A 114 15.58 2.62 -23.19
N LEU A 115 15.59 2.12 -24.44
CA LEU A 115 15.24 2.80 -25.69
C LEU A 115 13.85 2.37 -26.15
#